data_AF-A0A2B5NYM9-F1
#
_entry.id   AF-A0A2B5NYM9-F1
#
_cell.length_a   1.000
_cell.length_b   1.000
_cell.length_c   1.000
_cell.angle_alpha   90.00
_cell.angle_beta   90.00
_cell.angle_gamma   90.00
#
_symmetry.space_group_name_H-M   'P 1'
#
loop_
_entity.id
_entity.type
_entity.pdbx_description
1 polymer ?
#
loop_
_entity_poly.entity_id
_entity_poly.type
_entity_poly.pdbx_seq_one_letter_code
_entity_poly.pdbx_strand_id
1 'polypeptide(L)'
;MTNKICKLHRLERREVFMKIIDEMKKAGWQQLNADKPSKDEIYVMYSSGNDGTKHSYIELRPFDTNDPSESLVNNTNYSYYDIRNPDKYAADASFRLINGYDEVKGIGKGSTKVYALAFHQGKSGGGSSLNNILYQKLMVDLYLYVDKDTVIYCVYENDDNFPDRKKKTVIGFFGLPSECYQQEVFSQANGSSPFSVLVSAGSNWSGNNALTTDRSRFNFYGNGTNAIVNTFFWEKAFLKAPTPEGNIIFTPLYMGDSTDGLRAKFDGFYIYRGSNYVVGDIVEITQGEEVQKYKLFNTSYSNVWSSFSDTQIALRIE
;
A
#
# COMPACT_ATOMS: atom_id res chain seq x y z
N MET A 1 1.42 -5.46 -20.70
CA MET A 1 1.10 -4.73 -19.45
C MET A 1 -0.22 -5.29 -18.95
N THR A 2 -0.27 -5.80 -17.72
CA THR A 2 -1.53 -6.29 -17.13
C THR A 2 -2.35 -5.07 -16.70
N ASN A 3 -3.59 -4.93 -17.19
CA ASN A 3 -4.45 -3.80 -16.82
C ASN A 3 -4.84 -3.91 -15.34
N LYS A 4 -4.27 -3.04 -14.49
CA LYS A 4 -4.55 -3.00 -13.06
C LYS A 4 -5.84 -2.20 -12.80
N ILE A 5 -6.99 -2.86 -12.91
CA ILE A 5 -8.32 -2.26 -12.74
C ILE A 5 -8.80 -2.47 -11.30
N CYS A 6 -8.99 -1.38 -10.56
CA CYS A 6 -9.45 -1.43 -9.17
C CYS A 6 -10.95 -1.68 -9.11
N LYS A 7 -11.36 -2.75 -8.43
CA LYS A 7 -12.76 -3.08 -8.17
C LYS A 7 -13.29 -2.26 -7.00
N LEU A 8 -14.51 -1.75 -7.13
CA LEU A 8 -15.20 -1.05 -6.05
C LEU A 8 -15.89 -2.04 -5.10
N HIS A 9 -15.67 -1.84 -3.81
CA HIS A 9 -16.38 -2.50 -2.73
C HIS A 9 -16.89 -1.46 -1.74
N ARG A 10 -18.19 -1.48 -1.43
CA ARG A 10 -18.77 -0.66 -0.38
C ARG A 10 -18.93 -1.50 0.88
N LEU A 11 -18.25 -1.12 1.96
CA LEU A 11 -18.18 -1.87 3.20
C LEU A 11 -17.92 -0.95 4.39
N GLU A 12 -18.01 -1.48 5.60
CA GLU A 12 -17.60 -0.76 6.81
C GLU A 12 -16.07 -0.71 6.89
N ARG A 13 -15.48 0.42 7.31
CA ARG A 13 -14.01 0.58 7.39
C ARG A 13 -13.29 -0.59 8.07
N ARG A 14 -13.86 -1.13 9.16
CA ARG A 14 -13.30 -2.28 9.90
C ARG A 14 -13.16 -3.56 9.08
N GLU A 15 -13.96 -3.71 8.02
CA GLU A 15 -13.94 -4.87 7.12
C GLU A 15 -12.83 -4.76 6.06
N VAL A 16 -12.22 -3.58 5.86
CA VAL A 16 -11.20 -3.33 4.82
C VAL A 16 -10.04 -4.30 4.93
N PHE A 17 -9.53 -4.53 6.14
CA PHE A 17 -8.37 -5.41 6.36
C PHE A 17 -8.66 -6.83 5.88
N MET A 18 -9.76 -7.43 6.35
CA MET A 18 -10.12 -8.79 5.96
C MET A 18 -10.48 -8.87 4.48
N LYS A 19 -11.10 -7.83 3.93
CA LYS A 19 -11.37 -7.75 2.50
C LYS A 19 -10.09 -7.80 1.66
N ILE A 20 -9.03 -7.10 2.06
CA ILE A 20 -7.72 -7.18 1.41
C ILE A 20 -7.14 -8.60 1.52
N ILE A 21 -7.15 -9.20 2.72
CA ILE A 21 -6.66 -10.59 2.93
C ILE A 21 -7.41 -11.59 2.06
N ASP A 22 -8.73 -11.48 1.95
CA ASP A 22 -9.56 -12.39 1.17
C ASP A 22 -9.29 -12.26 -0.33
N GLU A 23 -9.15 -11.03 -0.85
CA GLU A 23 -8.81 -10.82 -2.25
C GLU A 23 -7.37 -11.26 -2.56
N MET A 24 -6.41 -11.08 -1.64
CA MET A 24 -5.07 -11.67 -1.74
C MET A 24 -5.14 -13.18 -1.91
N LYS A 25 -5.88 -13.88 -1.05
CA LYS A 25 -6.05 -15.34 -1.13
C LYS A 25 -6.69 -15.77 -2.46
N LYS A 26 -7.73 -15.06 -2.92
CA LYS A 26 -8.37 -15.32 -4.22
C LYS A 26 -7.43 -15.11 -5.41
N ALA A 27 -6.54 -14.13 -5.33
CA ALA A 27 -5.51 -13.89 -6.34
C ALA A 27 -4.38 -14.94 -6.33
N GLY A 28 -4.35 -15.84 -5.34
CA GLY A 28 -3.36 -16.91 -5.23
C GLY A 28 -2.22 -16.62 -4.26
N TRP A 29 -2.34 -15.62 -3.39
CA TRP A 29 -1.47 -15.48 -2.23
C TRP A 29 -1.79 -16.56 -1.20
N GLN A 30 -0.76 -17.03 -0.51
CA GLN A 30 -0.86 -18.04 0.52
C GLN A 30 -0.62 -17.41 1.89
N GLN A 31 -1.45 -17.76 2.87
CA GLN A 31 -1.16 -17.46 4.26
C GLN A 31 -0.32 -18.61 4.83
N LEU A 32 0.98 -18.37 5.04
CA LEU A 32 1.93 -19.41 5.42
C LEU A 32 1.73 -19.95 6.83
N ASN A 33 1.15 -19.14 7.71
CA ASN A 33 0.90 -19.51 9.11
C ASN A 33 -0.56 -19.91 9.38
N ALA A 34 -1.31 -20.34 8.36
CA ALA A 34 -2.73 -20.68 8.49
C ALA A 34 -3.00 -21.86 9.45
N ASP A 35 -2.00 -22.69 9.72
CA ASP A 35 -2.01 -23.81 10.65
C ASP A 35 -1.49 -23.46 12.06
N LYS A 36 -1.05 -22.21 12.29
CA LYS A 36 -0.48 -21.75 13.55
C LYS A 36 -1.54 -21.09 14.46
N PRO A 37 -1.32 -21.04 15.79
CA PRO A 37 -2.20 -20.31 16.71
C PRO A 37 -2.36 -18.82 16.35
N SER A 38 -1.29 -18.20 15.85
CA SER A 38 -1.26 -16.77 15.48
C SER A 38 -1.98 -16.42 14.17
N LYS A 39 -2.63 -17.38 13.49
CA LYS A 39 -3.18 -17.21 12.14
C LYS A 39 -4.20 -16.06 12.01
N ASP A 40 -4.88 -15.71 13.09
CA ASP A 40 -5.91 -14.67 13.12
C ASP A 40 -5.40 -13.33 13.70
N GLU A 41 -4.14 -13.29 14.12
CA GLU A 41 -3.45 -12.13 14.71
C GLU A 41 -2.36 -11.60 13.77
N ILE A 42 -1.69 -12.50 13.06
CA ILE A 42 -0.63 -12.19 12.11
C ILE A 42 -0.91 -12.96 10.84
N TYR A 43 -1.02 -12.25 9.72
CA TYR A 43 -1.22 -12.85 8.41
C TYR A 43 0.11 -12.80 7.67
N VAL A 44 0.87 -13.89 7.72
CA VAL A 44 2.12 -14.02 6.96
C VAL A 44 1.76 -14.39 5.52
N MET A 45 1.69 -13.39 4.65
CA MET A 45 1.26 -13.54 3.26
C MET A 45 2.45 -13.77 2.34
N TYR A 46 2.32 -14.76 1.47
CA TYR A 46 3.33 -15.16 0.48
C TYR A 46 2.75 -15.20 -0.93
N SER A 47 3.54 -14.81 -1.91
CA SER A 47 3.22 -15.01 -3.32
C SER A 47 4.44 -15.44 -4.13
N SER A 48 4.20 -16.34 -5.09
CA SER A 48 5.20 -16.72 -6.09
C SER A 48 5.29 -15.77 -7.30
N GLY A 49 4.53 -14.67 -7.27
CA GLY A 49 4.36 -13.79 -8.41
C GLY A 49 3.49 -14.38 -9.53
N ASN A 50 3.18 -13.56 -10.53
CA ASN A 50 2.39 -13.97 -11.69
C ASN A 50 3.15 -14.97 -12.58
N ASP A 51 4.48 -14.84 -12.68
CA ASP A 51 5.34 -15.76 -13.46
C ASP A 51 5.79 -17.02 -12.68
N GLY A 52 5.48 -17.09 -11.38
CA GLY A 52 5.85 -18.22 -10.52
C GLY A 52 7.31 -18.24 -10.07
N THR A 53 8.12 -17.25 -10.44
CA THR A 53 9.57 -17.19 -10.16
C THR A 53 9.94 -16.25 -9.03
N LYS A 54 8.97 -15.51 -8.49
CA LYS A 54 9.19 -14.50 -7.44
C LYS A 54 8.92 -15.10 -6.07
N HIS A 55 9.44 -14.47 -5.04
CA HIS A 55 9.12 -14.83 -3.66
C HIS A 55 8.85 -13.55 -2.86
N SER A 56 7.59 -13.18 -2.75
CA SER A 56 7.17 -11.97 -2.04
C SER A 56 6.58 -12.35 -0.69
N TYR A 57 6.95 -11.62 0.36
CA TYR A 57 6.48 -11.86 1.72
C TYR A 57 6.09 -10.55 2.40
N ILE A 58 5.00 -10.56 3.15
CA ILE A 58 4.59 -9.45 4.02
C ILE A 58 3.84 -10.01 5.24
N GLU A 59 4.05 -9.44 6.42
CA GLU A 59 3.12 -9.67 7.53
C GLU A 59 2.11 -8.53 7.58
N LEU A 60 0.83 -8.88 7.56
CA LEU A 60 -0.27 -7.95 7.77
C LEU A 60 -0.92 -8.26 9.11
N ARG A 61 -1.24 -7.22 9.88
CA ARG A 61 -1.72 -7.37 11.26
C ARG A 61 -2.91 -6.42 11.48
N PRO A 62 -4.04 -6.91 12.00
CA PRO A 62 -5.26 -6.11 12.18
C PRO A 62 -5.17 -5.18 13.40
N PHE A 63 -3.98 -4.91 13.92
CA PHE A 63 -3.76 -4.15 15.13
C PHE A 63 -3.07 -2.83 14.84
N ASP A 64 -3.58 -1.76 15.44
CA ASP A 64 -2.94 -0.44 15.40
C ASP A 64 -1.84 -0.33 16.46
N THR A 65 -0.76 -1.08 16.27
CA THR A 65 0.39 -1.10 17.19
C THR A 65 1.69 -1.25 16.42
N ASN A 66 2.76 -0.68 16.98
CA ASN A 66 4.13 -0.91 16.53
C ASN A 66 4.83 -2.06 17.28
N ASP A 67 4.12 -2.77 18.15
CA ASP A 67 4.68 -3.90 18.89
C ASP A 67 5.19 -4.99 17.93
N PRO A 68 6.33 -5.61 18.26
CA PRO A 68 6.89 -6.66 17.44
C PRO A 68 5.98 -7.88 17.41
N SER A 69 6.04 -8.63 16.32
CA SER A 69 5.23 -9.82 16.09
C SER A 69 5.47 -10.91 17.15
N GLU A 70 6.68 -10.95 17.72
CA GLU A 70 7.03 -11.80 18.86
C GLU A 70 6.23 -11.47 20.13
N SER A 71 5.83 -10.22 20.34
CA SER A 71 4.97 -9.86 21.48
C SER A 71 3.53 -10.28 21.22
N LEU A 72 3.04 -10.10 19.99
CA LEU A 72 1.68 -10.47 19.59
C LEU A 72 1.39 -11.95 19.79
N VAL A 73 2.31 -12.83 19.37
CA VAL A 73 2.12 -14.29 19.52
C VAL A 73 2.17 -14.78 20.97
N ASN A 74 2.71 -13.98 21.89
CA ASN A 74 2.92 -14.37 23.29
C ASN A 74 1.99 -13.65 24.28
N ASN A 75 1.27 -12.61 23.85
CA ASN A 75 0.43 -11.79 24.73
C ASN A 75 -1.02 -11.79 24.23
N THR A 76 -1.93 -12.15 25.13
CA THR A 76 -3.32 -12.47 24.82
C THR A 76 -4.28 -11.27 24.76
N ASN A 77 -3.84 -10.04 25.04
CA ASN A 77 -4.76 -8.89 25.06
C ASN A 77 -4.35 -7.71 24.18
N TYR A 78 -4.56 -7.88 22.87
CA TYR A 78 -4.52 -6.79 21.87
C TYR A 78 -5.92 -6.35 21.40
N SER A 79 -6.97 -6.77 22.10
CA SER A 79 -8.37 -6.54 21.71
C SER A 79 -8.75 -5.07 21.53
N TYR A 80 -8.06 -4.15 22.23
CA TYR A 80 -8.26 -2.70 22.12
C TYR A 80 -7.68 -2.12 20.83
N TYR A 81 -6.62 -2.72 20.29
CA TYR A 81 -5.94 -2.30 19.07
C TYR A 81 -6.51 -2.97 17.82
N ASP A 82 -7.32 -4.02 17.98
CA ASP A 82 -7.91 -4.77 16.87
C ASP A 82 -8.96 -3.93 16.14
N ILE A 83 -8.66 -3.54 14.90
CA ILE A 83 -9.56 -2.70 14.10
C ILE A 83 -10.82 -3.42 13.62
N ARG A 84 -10.85 -4.76 13.71
CA ARG A 84 -12.00 -5.59 13.34
C ARG A 84 -13.06 -5.57 14.44
N ASN A 85 -12.68 -5.22 15.67
CA ASN A 85 -13.57 -5.23 16.81
C ASN A 85 -14.63 -4.13 16.68
N PRO A 86 -15.94 -4.49 16.64
CA PRO A 86 -17.01 -3.52 16.45
C PRO A 86 -17.16 -2.51 17.58
N ASP A 87 -16.70 -2.85 18.78
CA ASP A 87 -16.86 -2.02 19.99
C ASP A 87 -15.69 -1.04 20.20
N LYS A 88 -14.72 -1.02 19.28
CA LYS A 88 -13.48 -0.24 19.40
C LYS A 88 -13.38 0.83 18.32
N TYR A 89 -12.50 1.79 18.58
CA TYR A 89 -12.30 2.98 17.77
C TYR A 89 -11.00 2.95 16.95
N ALA A 90 -10.19 1.90 17.10
CA ALA A 90 -8.94 1.72 16.37
C ALA A 90 -9.18 1.76 14.85
N ALA A 91 -8.43 2.64 14.16
CA ALA A 91 -8.72 2.99 12.78
C ALA A 91 -7.78 2.33 11.75
N ASP A 92 -6.53 2.05 12.13
CA ASP A 92 -5.48 1.62 11.21
C ASP A 92 -4.89 0.26 11.56
N ALA A 93 -4.45 -0.47 10.55
CA ALA A 93 -3.74 -1.73 10.74
C ALA A 93 -2.23 -1.49 10.87
N SER A 94 -1.46 -2.57 10.93
CA SER A 94 0.00 -2.50 10.82
C SER A 94 0.54 -3.60 9.92
N PHE A 95 1.75 -3.40 9.43
CA PHE A 95 2.48 -4.37 8.64
C PHE A 95 3.94 -4.47 9.06
N ARG A 96 4.57 -5.58 8.70
CA ARG A 96 6.02 -5.78 8.79
C ARG A 96 6.52 -6.23 7.42
N LEU A 97 7.51 -5.51 6.90
CA LEU A 97 8.12 -5.86 5.62
C LEU A 97 9.21 -6.90 5.83
N ILE A 98 8.85 -8.16 5.61
CA ILE A 98 9.67 -9.34 5.89
C ILE A 98 10.35 -9.88 4.64
N ASN A 99 11.36 -10.74 4.82
CA ASN A 99 12.11 -11.34 3.71
C ASN A 99 12.04 -12.87 3.67
N GLY A 100 11.17 -13.47 4.48
CA GLY A 100 10.93 -14.91 4.54
C GLY A 100 10.03 -15.28 5.72
N TYR A 101 9.82 -16.58 5.93
CA TYR A 101 8.95 -17.15 6.96
C TYR A 101 9.73 -18.04 7.95
N ASP A 102 9.42 -17.92 9.23
CA ASP A 102 9.88 -18.77 10.34
C ASP A 102 8.78 -19.77 10.70
N GLU A 103 8.92 -21.00 10.22
CA GLU A 103 7.96 -22.09 10.44
C GLU A 103 7.82 -22.51 11.90
N VAL A 104 8.86 -22.28 12.72
CA VAL A 104 8.85 -22.62 14.15
C VAL A 104 8.04 -21.60 14.92
N LYS A 105 8.31 -20.31 14.68
CA LYS A 105 7.62 -19.22 15.39
C LYS A 105 6.26 -18.86 14.80
N GLY A 106 5.98 -19.23 13.55
CA GLY A 106 4.75 -18.86 12.87
C GLY A 106 4.67 -17.39 12.44
N ILE A 107 5.82 -16.71 12.38
CA ILE A 107 5.98 -15.29 11.99
C ILE A 107 7.03 -15.16 10.89
N GLY A 108 7.25 -13.96 10.37
CA GLY A 108 8.23 -13.66 9.34
C GLY A 108 9.66 -13.40 9.85
N LYS A 109 10.60 -13.49 8.91
CA LYS A 109 12.05 -13.29 9.08
C LYS A 109 12.48 -11.90 8.57
N GLY A 110 13.66 -11.47 9.01
CA GLY A 110 14.25 -10.18 8.66
C GLY A 110 13.88 -9.08 9.64
N SER A 111 13.85 -7.84 9.17
CA SER A 111 13.57 -6.62 9.93
C SER A 111 12.41 -6.81 10.89
N THR A 112 12.60 -6.56 12.19
CA THR A 112 11.55 -6.60 13.22
C THR A 112 10.72 -5.32 13.28
N LYS A 113 11.04 -4.33 12.43
CA LYS A 113 10.35 -3.04 12.42
C LYS A 113 8.93 -3.19 11.89
N VAL A 114 8.03 -2.55 12.60
CA VAL A 114 6.62 -2.50 12.29
C VAL A 114 6.24 -1.11 11.82
N TYR A 115 5.31 -1.11 10.87
CA TYR A 115 4.88 0.06 10.14
C TYR A 115 3.36 0.16 10.18
N ALA A 116 2.83 1.38 10.18
CA ALA A 116 1.39 1.58 10.11
C ALA A 116 0.87 1.24 8.71
N LEU A 117 -0.30 0.60 8.65
CA LEU A 117 -1.07 0.38 7.44
C LEU A 117 -2.37 1.17 7.55
N ALA A 118 -2.32 2.43 7.11
CA ALA A 118 -3.43 3.33 7.28
C ALA A 118 -4.61 2.98 6.36
N PHE A 119 -5.82 3.02 6.92
CA PHE A 119 -7.10 2.96 6.20
C PHE A 119 -7.94 4.21 6.43
N HIS A 120 -7.43 5.16 7.20
CA HIS A 120 -8.11 6.38 7.59
C HIS A 120 -7.15 7.57 7.63
N GLN A 121 -7.66 8.76 7.30
CA GLN A 121 -6.89 9.99 7.52
C GLN A 121 -6.85 10.32 9.02
N GLY A 122 -5.69 10.12 9.64
CA GLY A 122 -5.44 10.46 11.05
C GLY A 122 -4.08 10.00 11.58
N LYS A 123 -3.46 9.00 10.93
CA LYS A 123 -2.11 8.55 11.28
C LYS A 123 -1.07 9.61 10.90
N SER A 124 -0.42 10.19 11.89
CA SER A 124 0.67 11.14 11.70
C SER A 124 1.95 10.46 11.20
N GLY A 125 2.84 11.23 10.58
CA GLY A 125 4.16 10.75 10.16
C GLY A 125 4.95 10.24 11.35
N GLY A 126 5.47 9.01 11.28
CA GLY A 126 6.27 8.45 12.37
C GLY A 126 5.50 8.03 13.64
N GLY A 127 4.18 8.21 13.69
CA GLY A 127 3.40 7.99 14.90
C GLY A 127 3.24 6.50 15.25
N SER A 128 3.73 6.10 16.43
CA SER A 128 3.43 4.80 17.04
C SER A 128 2.11 4.78 17.80
N SER A 129 1.48 5.94 18.01
CA SER A 129 0.23 6.07 18.74
C SER A 129 -0.94 5.47 17.99
N LEU A 130 -1.78 4.75 18.71
CA LEU A 130 -3.11 4.33 18.25
C LEU A 130 -3.84 5.52 17.61
N ASN A 131 -4.32 5.33 16.38
CA ASN A 131 -5.21 6.24 15.71
C ASN A 131 -6.65 5.81 15.97
N ASN A 132 -7.46 6.73 16.49
CA ASN A 132 -8.86 6.46 16.80
C ASN A 132 -9.76 7.28 15.89
N ILE A 133 -10.84 6.67 15.44
CA ILE A 133 -11.94 7.36 14.80
C ILE A 133 -13.10 7.45 15.80
N LEU A 134 -13.77 8.61 15.91
CA LEU A 134 -14.90 8.80 16.85
C LEU A 134 -16.18 8.04 16.45
N TYR A 135 -16.17 7.35 15.31
CA TYR A 135 -17.33 6.68 14.73
C TYR A 135 -17.08 5.16 14.72
N GLN A 136 -17.88 4.40 15.49
CA GLN A 136 -17.77 2.93 15.53
C GLN A 136 -18.12 2.28 14.19
N LYS A 137 -19.04 2.92 13.44
CA LYS A 137 -19.45 2.51 12.11
C LYS A 137 -19.24 3.67 11.14
N LEU A 138 -18.41 3.45 10.13
CA LEU A 138 -18.16 4.35 9.03
C LEU A 138 -18.13 3.54 7.74
N MET A 139 -19.00 3.89 6.79
CA MET A 139 -19.00 3.29 5.46
C MET A 139 -17.92 3.91 4.57
N VAL A 140 -17.23 3.06 3.83
CA VAL A 140 -16.17 3.47 2.88
C VAL A 140 -16.38 2.79 1.53
N ASP A 141 -15.92 3.47 0.49
CA ASP A 141 -15.70 2.89 -0.82
C ASP A 141 -14.24 2.45 -0.90
N LEU A 142 -14.01 1.14 -0.95
CA LEU A 142 -12.71 0.53 -1.16
C LEU A 142 -12.51 0.22 -2.64
N TYR A 143 -11.57 0.92 -3.27
CA TYR A 143 -11.06 0.58 -4.59
C TYR A 143 -9.86 -0.35 -4.43
N LEU A 144 -9.98 -1.59 -4.89
CA LEU A 144 -9.01 -2.65 -4.63
C LEU A 144 -8.60 -3.36 -5.90
N TYR A 145 -7.29 -3.45 -6.12
CA TYR A 145 -6.68 -4.32 -7.10
C TYR A 145 -5.73 -5.29 -6.39
N VAL A 146 -5.83 -6.57 -6.75
CA VAL A 146 -4.96 -7.63 -6.23
C VAL A 146 -4.64 -8.61 -7.36
N ASP A 147 -3.37 -8.85 -7.58
CA ASP A 147 -2.84 -10.00 -8.31
C ASP A 147 -1.70 -10.64 -7.52
N LYS A 148 -0.95 -11.59 -8.10
CA LYS A 148 0.16 -12.24 -7.40
C LYS A 148 1.40 -11.35 -7.24
N ASP A 149 1.51 -10.24 -7.95
CA ASP A 149 2.68 -9.35 -7.88
C ASP A 149 2.42 -8.13 -7.00
N THR A 150 1.17 -7.70 -6.85
CA THR A 150 0.80 -6.38 -6.33
C THR A 150 -0.55 -6.39 -5.64
N VAL A 151 -0.65 -5.58 -4.58
CA VAL A 151 -1.91 -5.10 -4.01
C VAL A 151 -1.93 -3.58 -4.03
N ILE A 152 -3.04 -3.00 -4.51
CA ILE A 152 -3.35 -1.58 -4.44
C ILE A 152 -4.69 -1.43 -3.75
N TYR A 153 -4.74 -0.62 -2.70
CA TYR A 153 -5.98 -0.30 -2.01
C TYR A 153 -6.12 1.21 -1.90
N CYS A 154 -7.33 1.71 -2.11
CA CYS A 154 -7.71 3.09 -1.83
C CYS A 154 -9.00 3.10 -1.04
N VAL A 155 -8.92 3.58 0.20
CA VAL A 155 -10.06 3.76 1.08
C VAL A 155 -10.54 5.20 0.92
N TYR A 156 -11.73 5.34 0.35
CA TYR A 156 -12.40 6.62 0.14
C TYR A 156 -13.61 6.72 1.08
N GLU A 157 -13.56 7.65 2.03
CA GLU A 157 -14.65 7.86 2.97
C GLU A 157 -15.84 8.52 2.26
N ASN A 158 -16.97 7.81 2.23
CA ASN A 158 -18.16 8.20 1.48
C ASN A 158 -19.46 7.83 2.21
N ASP A 159 -19.52 8.16 3.49
CA ASP A 159 -20.70 7.94 4.32
C ASP A 159 -21.59 9.18 4.30
N ASP A 160 -22.85 9.02 3.90
CA ASP A 160 -23.84 10.10 3.90
C ASP A 160 -24.20 10.56 5.32
N ASN A 161 -24.02 9.70 6.32
CA ASN A 161 -24.28 10.02 7.73
C ASN A 161 -23.17 10.90 8.34
N PHE A 162 -21.98 10.95 7.72
CA PHE A 162 -20.83 11.72 8.21
C PHE A 162 -20.27 12.64 7.12
N PRO A 163 -20.98 13.73 6.76
CA PRO A 163 -20.58 14.62 5.66
C PRO A 163 -19.19 15.25 5.84
N ASP A 164 -18.75 15.49 7.07
CA ASP A 164 -17.43 16.04 7.42
C ASP A 164 -16.27 15.08 7.12
N ARG A 165 -16.60 13.79 6.99
CA ARG A 165 -15.65 12.73 6.65
C ARG A 165 -15.58 12.45 5.15
N LYS A 166 -16.55 12.91 4.36
CA LYS A 166 -16.57 12.66 2.92
C LYS A 166 -15.29 13.12 2.23
N LYS A 167 -14.87 12.36 1.22
CA LYS A 167 -13.70 12.61 0.35
C LYS A 167 -12.34 12.39 1.00
N LYS A 168 -12.29 12.07 2.30
CA LYS A 168 -11.03 11.72 2.96
C LYS A 168 -10.55 10.39 2.40
N THR A 169 -9.32 10.41 1.90
CA THR A 169 -8.77 9.31 1.11
C THR A 169 -7.41 8.89 1.65
N VAL A 170 -7.21 7.58 1.71
CA VAL A 170 -5.92 6.94 1.95
C VAL A 170 -5.69 5.89 0.88
N ILE A 171 -4.48 5.86 0.31
CA ILE A 171 -4.05 4.84 -0.64
C ILE A 171 -2.79 4.15 -0.12
N GLY A 172 -2.69 2.86 -0.39
CA GLY A 172 -1.45 2.12 -0.24
C GLY A 172 -1.22 1.14 -1.38
N PHE A 173 0.04 0.77 -1.51
CA PHE A 173 0.55 -0.22 -2.43
C PHE A 173 1.51 -1.12 -1.67
N PHE A 174 1.43 -2.43 -1.90
CA PHE A 174 2.51 -3.34 -1.56
C PHE A 174 2.65 -4.38 -2.66
N GLY A 175 3.86 -4.51 -3.19
CA GLY A 175 4.04 -5.21 -4.46
C GLY A 175 5.45 -5.14 -5.02
N LEU A 176 5.66 -5.87 -6.10
CA LEU A 176 6.80 -5.71 -6.98
C LEU A 176 6.60 -4.47 -7.87
N PRO A 177 7.67 -3.69 -8.15
CA PRO A 177 7.61 -2.69 -9.21
C PRO A 177 7.22 -3.33 -10.56
N SER A 178 6.53 -2.58 -11.41
CA SER A 178 6.13 -3.06 -12.74
C SER A 178 7.30 -3.16 -13.71
N GLU A 179 8.31 -2.30 -13.52
CA GLU A 179 9.55 -2.32 -14.27
C GLU A 179 10.72 -2.07 -13.31
N CYS A 180 11.81 -2.81 -13.48
CA CYS A 180 13.09 -2.56 -12.82
C CYS A 180 14.12 -2.19 -13.88
N TYR A 181 14.78 -1.04 -13.71
CA TYR A 181 15.80 -0.51 -14.63
C TYR A 181 17.21 -0.93 -14.22
N GLN A 182 17.32 -1.56 -13.06
CA GLN A 182 18.54 -2.11 -12.51
C GLN A 182 18.40 -3.62 -12.35
N GLN A 183 19.52 -4.34 -12.50
CA GLN A 183 19.53 -5.79 -12.34
C GLN A 183 19.35 -6.16 -10.87
N GLU A 184 18.14 -6.60 -10.55
CA GLU A 184 17.76 -7.16 -9.25
C GLU A 184 18.14 -8.66 -9.22
N VAL A 185 18.80 -9.13 -8.15
CA VAL A 185 19.14 -10.55 -8.01
C VAL A 185 18.05 -11.24 -7.21
N PHE A 186 17.24 -12.03 -7.90
CA PHE A 186 16.23 -12.88 -7.27
C PHE A 186 16.88 -14.19 -6.84
N SER A 187 16.73 -14.58 -5.58
CA SER A 187 17.23 -15.87 -5.09
C SER A 187 16.40 -16.35 -3.92
N GLN A 188 15.74 -17.51 -4.07
CA GLN A 188 15.00 -18.16 -2.98
C GLN A 188 15.92 -18.52 -1.81
N ALA A 189 17.15 -18.95 -2.09
CA ALA A 189 18.18 -19.26 -1.09
C ALA A 189 18.59 -18.01 -0.29
N ASN A 190 18.49 -16.85 -0.94
CA ASN A 190 18.68 -15.55 -0.36
C ASN A 190 17.31 -14.84 -0.25
N GLY A 191 16.21 -15.52 0.15
CA GLY A 191 14.86 -14.99 0.43
C GLY A 191 14.16 -14.05 -0.57
N SER A 192 13.50 -12.98 -0.09
CA SER A 192 12.46 -12.28 -0.89
C SER A 192 12.94 -11.50 -2.12
N SER A 193 12.08 -11.45 -3.15
CA SER A 193 12.13 -10.49 -4.27
C SER A 193 12.10 -9.03 -3.76
N PRO A 194 12.57 -8.04 -4.54
CA PRO A 194 12.49 -6.60 -4.25
C PRO A 194 11.03 -6.14 -4.16
N PHE A 195 10.47 -6.30 -2.96
CA PHE A 195 9.08 -6.06 -2.62
C PHE A 195 9.01 -4.72 -1.91
N SER A 196 8.14 -3.85 -2.39
CA SER A 196 8.05 -2.47 -1.96
C SER A 196 6.71 -2.17 -1.34
N VAL A 197 6.69 -1.26 -0.38
CA VAL A 197 5.48 -0.71 0.24
C VAL A 197 5.48 0.81 0.09
N LEU A 198 4.33 1.33 -0.33
CA LEU A 198 4.03 2.77 -0.40
C LEU A 198 2.72 3.00 0.36
N VAL A 199 2.68 4.04 1.19
CA VAL A 199 1.47 4.46 1.90
C VAL A 199 1.33 5.98 1.80
N SER A 200 0.13 6.50 1.56
CA SER A 200 -0.10 7.95 1.57
C SER A 200 -0.19 8.53 2.98
N ALA A 201 -0.12 7.67 3.99
CA ALA A 201 -0.54 7.91 5.35
C ALA A 201 0.24 7.00 6.30
N GLY A 202 0.74 7.55 7.42
CA GLY A 202 1.43 6.76 8.44
C GLY A 202 2.83 6.25 8.05
N SER A 203 3.44 6.77 6.97
CA SER A 203 4.87 6.48 6.71
C SER A 203 5.69 6.95 7.91
N ASN A 204 6.51 6.05 8.46
CA ASN A 204 7.49 6.38 9.51
C ASN A 204 8.93 6.37 8.97
N TRP A 205 9.09 6.18 7.66
CA TRP A 205 10.38 5.99 6.98
C TRP A 205 10.72 7.16 6.05
N SER A 206 10.28 8.37 6.41
CA SER A 206 10.36 9.61 5.61
C SER A 206 9.24 9.80 4.58
N GLY A 207 9.05 11.06 4.17
CA GLY A 207 8.17 11.44 3.06
C GLY A 207 8.85 11.21 1.71
N ASN A 208 8.05 10.94 0.68
CA ASN A 208 8.47 10.66 -0.70
C ASN A 208 9.43 9.47 -0.81
N ASN A 209 9.14 8.40 -0.05
CA ASN A 209 10.01 7.24 0.03
C ASN A 209 9.22 5.93 -0.02
N ALA A 210 9.72 4.97 -0.79
CA ALA A 210 9.29 3.58 -0.77
C ALA A 210 10.08 2.82 0.31
N LEU A 211 9.39 1.97 1.05
CA LEU A 211 10.03 0.98 1.91
C LEU A 211 10.23 -0.30 1.11
N THR A 212 11.44 -0.84 1.04
CA THR A 212 11.77 -1.97 0.17
C THR A 212 12.46 -3.10 0.94
N THR A 213 12.24 -4.34 0.50
CA THR A 213 13.03 -5.48 0.97
C THR A 213 14.46 -5.40 0.44
N ASP A 214 15.37 -5.93 1.26
CA ASP A 214 16.81 -5.70 1.26
C ASP A 214 17.63 -6.42 0.17
N ARG A 215 17.11 -6.62 -1.06
CA ARG A 215 17.78 -7.55 -2.00
C ARG A 215 18.03 -7.08 -3.42
N SER A 216 18.03 -5.76 -3.62
CA SER A 216 18.74 -5.18 -4.76
C SER A 216 20.23 -5.23 -4.57
N ARG A 217 20.99 -5.41 -5.67
CA ARG A 217 22.46 -5.40 -5.68
C ARG A 217 23.12 -4.12 -5.10
N PHE A 218 22.32 -3.13 -4.71
CA PHE A 218 22.74 -1.80 -4.26
C PHE A 218 22.43 -1.48 -2.81
N ASN A 219 21.87 -2.41 -2.02
CA ASN A 219 21.65 -2.11 -0.61
C ASN A 219 22.97 -2.21 0.18
N PHE A 220 23.42 -1.07 0.71
CA PHE A 220 24.60 -0.93 1.57
C PHE A 220 24.40 -1.49 3.00
N TYR A 221 23.16 -1.74 3.43
CA TYR A 221 22.84 -2.06 4.83
C TYR A 221 22.91 -3.56 5.20
N GLY A 222 22.93 -4.46 4.21
CA GLY A 222 23.16 -5.89 4.40
C GLY A 222 21.95 -6.70 4.93
N ASN A 223 21.92 -7.98 4.55
CA ASN A 223 20.83 -8.96 4.71
C ASN A 223 19.91 -8.80 5.95
N GLY A 224 18.67 -8.39 5.70
CA GLY A 224 17.57 -8.37 6.66
C GLY A 224 16.98 -7.00 6.95
N THR A 225 17.61 -5.90 6.52
CA THR A 225 17.19 -4.53 6.85
C THR A 225 16.41 -3.91 5.70
N ASN A 226 15.19 -3.42 5.96
CA ASN A 226 14.44 -2.70 4.92
C ASN A 226 15.19 -1.45 4.47
N ALA A 227 15.22 -1.19 3.17
CA ALA A 227 15.77 0.03 2.60
C ALA A 227 14.67 1.07 2.36
N ILE A 228 15.08 2.33 2.45
CA ILE A 228 14.25 3.50 2.18
C ILE A 228 14.80 4.13 0.92
N VAL A 229 13.98 4.21 -0.14
CA VAL A 229 14.42 4.73 -1.44
C VAL A 229 13.46 5.81 -1.89
N ASN A 230 14.00 6.94 -2.32
CA ASN A 230 13.18 8.08 -2.74
C ASN A 230 12.26 7.70 -3.91
N THR A 231 11.06 8.26 -3.88
CA THR A 231 10.12 8.22 -4.98
C THR A 231 10.04 9.59 -5.64
N PHE A 232 9.80 9.58 -6.94
CA PHE A 232 9.64 10.79 -7.72
C PHE A 232 8.75 10.54 -8.93
N PHE A 233 8.32 11.62 -9.55
CA PHE A 233 7.57 11.62 -10.81
C PHE A 233 8.14 12.71 -11.69
N TRP A 234 7.94 12.59 -13.01
CA TRP A 234 8.47 13.56 -13.96
C TRP A 234 7.59 14.81 -14.02
N GLU A 235 7.74 15.68 -13.02
CA GLU A 235 6.97 16.93 -12.92
C GLU A 235 7.32 17.93 -14.03
N LYS A 236 8.59 18.01 -14.42
CA LYS A 236 9.14 19.07 -15.30
C LYS A 236 9.08 18.78 -16.80
N ALA A 237 8.64 17.60 -17.22
CA ALA A 237 8.55 17.27 -18.64
C ALA A 237 7.43 18.05 -19.36
N PHE A 238 6.58 18.76 -18.61
CA PHE A 238 5.35 19.36 -19.14
C PHE A 238 5.30 20.87 -18.85
N LEU A 239 6.21 21.64 -19.45
CA LEU A 239 6.24 23.11 -19.37
C LEU A 239 5.12 23.79 -20.18
N LYS A 240 4.34 23.01 -20.94
CA LYS A 240 3.20 23.48 -21.72
C LYS A 240 2.06 22.47 -21.54
N ALA A 241 0.86 22.96 -21.24
CA ALA A 241 -0.33 22.11 -21.28
C ALA A 241 -0.38 21.42 -22.66
N PRO A 242 -0.55 20.09 -22.73
CA PRO A 242 -0.49 19.36 -23.99
C PRO A 242 -1.62 19.76 -24.94
N THR A 243 -2.66 20.43 -24.43
CA THR A 243 -3.73 21.06 -25.21
C THR A 243 -4.20 22.38 -24.59
N PRO A 244 -4.84 23.27 -25.39
CA PRO A 244 -5.49 24.49 -24.91
C PRO A 244 -6.67 24.25 -23.94
N GLU A 245 -7.31 23.07 -23.95
CA GLU A 245 -8.46 22.76 -23.09
C GLU A 245 -8.09 22.28 -21.66
N GLY A 246 -6.80 22.06 -21.38
CA GLY A 246 -6.35 21.60 -20.06
C GLY A 246 -6.49 20.09 -19.85
N ASN A 247 -5.82 19.30 -20.69
CA ASN A 247 -5.89 17.84 -20.59
C ASN A 247 -5.03 17.32 -19.43
N ILE A 248 -5.68 16.56 -18.54
CA ILE A 248 -5.04 15.83 -17.44
C ILE A 248 -3.93 14.92 -17.96
N ILE A 249 -2.79 14.92 -17.28
CA ILE A 249 -1.68 14.00 -17.55
C ILE A 249 -1.59 13.02 -16.41
N PHE A 250 -1.51 11.73 -16.72
CA PHE A 250 -1.17 10.67 -15.79
C PHE A 250 0.30 10.29 -15.95
N THR A 251 1.05 10.36 -14.85
CA THR A 251 2.42 9.88 -14.78
C THR A 251 2.54 8.77 -13.75
N PRO A 252 3.27 7.68 -14.05
CA PRO A 252 3.61 6.70 -13.04
C PRO A 252 4.55 7.30 -11.99
N LEU A 253 4.66 6.60 -10.87
CA LEU A 253 5.62 6.90 -9.82
C LEU A 253 6.89 6.07 -10.04
N TYR A 254 8.04 6.71 -9.92
CA TYR A 254 9.35 6.09 -10.05
C TYR A 254 10.04 6.01 -8.70
N MET A 255 10.98 5.08 -8.60
CA MET A 255 11.85 4.89 -7.45
C MET A 255 13.31 5.04 -7.89
N GLY A 256 14.10 5.75 -7.10
CA GLY A 256 15.51 5.98 -7.38
C GLY A 256 16.11 7.07 -6.49
N ASP A 257 17.44 7.19 -6.49
CA ASP A 257 18.16 8.19 -5.72
C ASP A 257 19.42 8.69 -6.46
N SER A 258 20.22 9.53 -5.81
CA SER A 258 21.46 10.07 -6.38
C SER A 258 22.58 9.04 -6.56
N THR A 259 22.48 7.89 -5.91
CA THR A 259 23.49 6.82 -5.92
C THR A 259 23.19 5.83 -7.03
N ASP A 260 21.94 5.37 -7.09
CA ASP A 260 21.47 4.33 -8.01
C ASP A 260 20.88 4.92 -9.30
N GLY A 261 20.52 6.20 -9.30
CA GLY A 261 19.76 6.80 -10.39
C GLY A 261 18.34 6.23 -10.45
N LEU A 262 17.81 6.04 -11.65
CA LEU A 262 16.49 5.44 -11.87
C LEU A 262 16.54 3.92 -11.60
N ARG A 263 15.78 3.44 -10.62
CA ARG A 263 15.78 2.03 -10.19
C ARG A 263 14.55 1.26 -10.61
N ALA A 264 13.35 1.81 -10.41
CA ALA A 264 12.11 1.10 -10.73
C ALA A 264 10.93 2.03 -11.06
N LYS A 265 9.89 1.47 -11.66
CA LYS A 265 8.59 2.11 -11.93
C LYS A 265 7.48 1.36 -11.21
N PHE A 266 6.57 2.09 -10.58
CA PHE A 266 5.31 1.57 -10.05
C PHE A 266 4.17 1.86 -11.02
N ASP A 267 3.18 0.97 -11.04
CA ASP A 267 2.02 1.05 -11.93
C ASP A 267 0.75 0.52 -11.26
N GLY A 268 -0.40 0.94 -11.78
CA GLY A 268 -1.76 0.70 -11.26
C GLY A 268 -2.33 1.86 -10.46
N PHE A 269 -1.52 2.88 -10.20
CA PHE A 269 -1.92 4.19 -9.73
C PHE A 269 -1.07 5.23 -10.44
N TYR A 270 -1.61 6.44 -10.61
CA TYR A 270 -0.95 7.49 -11.36
C TYR A 270 -0.97 8.80 -10.59
N ILE A 271 0.13 9.53 -10.60
CA ILE A 271 0.12 10.94 -10.21
C ILE A 271 -0.52 11.72 -11.35
N TYR A 272 -1.42 12.65 -11.04
CA TYR A 272 -2.04 13.48 -12.07
C TYR A 272 -1.75 14.96 -11.94
N ARG A 273 -1.70 15.64 -13.09
CA ARG A 273 -1.61 17.09 -13.23
C ARG A 273 -2.68 17.57 -14.20
N GLY A 274 -3.44 18.58 -13.81
CA GLY A 274 -4.53 19.16 -14.62
C GLY A 274 -5.26 20.25 -13.86
N SER A 275 -6.11 21.01 -14.55
CA SER A 275 -6.98 22.06 -14.02
C SER A 275 -8.45 21.66 -14.16
N ASN A 276 -9.35 22.24 -13.35
CA ASN A 276 -10.81 22.11 -13.47
C ASN A 276 -11.43 20.74 -13.14
N TYR A 277 -10.74 19.87 -12.40
CA TYR A 277 -11.30 18.59 -11.91
C TYR A 277 -11.50 18.62 -10.40
N VAL A 278 -12.55 17.94 -9.93
CA VAL A 278 -12.89 17.79 -8.52
C VAL A 278 -12.52 16.37 -8.05
N VAL A 279 -12.08 16.27 -6.80
CA VAL A 279 -11.85 14.98 -6.13
C VAL A 279 -13.12 14.13 -6.19
N GLY A 280 -12.98 12.91 -6.72
CA GLY A 280 -14.06 11.95 -6.93
C GLY A 280 -14.53 11.83 -8.39
N ASP A 281 -14.11 12.74 -9.28
CA ASP A 281 -14.46 12.74 -10.70
C ASP A 281 -13.90 11.50 -11.42
N ILE A 282 -14.55 11.17 -12.54
CA ILE A 282 -14.11 10.12 -13.46
C ILE A 282 -13.63 10.78 -14.75
N VAL A 283 -12.39 10.48 -15.13
CA VAL A 283 -11.79 10.86 -16.40
C VAL A 283 -11.84 9.68 -17.35
N GLU A 284 -12.32 9.93 -18.56
CA GLU A 284 -12.34 8.94 -19.63
C GLU A 284 -11.22 9.23 -20.63
N ILE A 285 -10.42 8.22 -20.95
CA ILE A 285 -9.36 8.29 -21.95
C ILE A 285 -9.62 7.22 -22.99
N THR A 286 -9.82 7.64 -24.24
CA THR A 286 -9.96 6.75 -25.38
C THR A 286 -8.59 6.37 -25.93
N GLN A 287 -8.29 5.07 -25.95
CA GLN A 287 -7.09 4.50 -26.59
C GLN A 287 -7.53 3.52 -27.68
N GLY A 288 -7.56 3.99 -28.93
CA GLY A 288 -8.13 3.20 -30.03
C GLY A 288 -9.64 2.99 -29.83
N GLU A 289 -10.06 1.73 -29.69
CA GLU A 289 -11.47 1.35 -29.44
C GLU A 289 -11.79 1.18 -27.94
N GLU A 290 -10.78 1.17 -27.06
CA GLU A 290 -10.96 1.03 -25.61
C GLU A 290 -11.21 2.39 -24.95
N VAL A 291 -12.25 2.48 -24.13
CA VAL A 291 -12.47 3.62 -23.22
C VAL A 291 -12.01 3.21 -21.83
N GLN A 292 -10.97 3.86 -21.34
CA GLN A 292 -10.43 3.64 -20.00
C GLN A 292 -10.97 4.70 -19.05
N LYS A 293 -11.42 4.31 -17.86
CA LYS A 293 -11.97 5.22 -16.85
C LYS A 293 -11.07 5.28 -15.63
N TYR A 294 -10.73 6.49 -15.23
CA TYR A 294 -9.85 6.78 -14.10
C TYR A 294 -10.59 7.62 -13.07
N LYS A 295 -10.64 7.15 -11.82
CA LYS A 295 -11.17 7.94 -10.72
C LYS A 295 -10.07 8.75 -10.06
N LEU A 296 -10.36 10.03 -9.81
CA LEU A 296 -9.43 11.00 -9.24
C LEU A 296 -9.59 11.12 -7.72
N PHE A 297 -8.48 11.12 -7.00
CA PHE A 297 -8.40 11.18 -5.55
C PHE A 297 -7.40 12.22 -5.08
N ASN A 298 -7.62 12.72 -3.86
CA ASN A 298 -6.70 13.59 -3.15
C ASN A 298 -6.41 13.01 -1.78
N THR A 299 -5.13 12.74 -1.52
CA THR A 299 -4.66 12.12 -0.27
C THR A 299 -3.99 13.13 0.66
N SER A 300 -4.17 14.43 0.42
CA SER A 300 -3.57 15.51 1.21
C SER A 300 -4.31 15.70 2.53
N TYR A 301 -3.56 15.67 3.62
CA TYR A 301 -4.00 16.10 4.96
C TYR A 301 -2.77 16.41 5.83
N SER A 302 -2.96 17.09 6.97
CA SER A 302 -1.88 17.68 7.75
C SER A 302 -1.06 16.65 8.55
N ASN A 303 0.22 16.99 8.82
CA ASN A 303 1.13 16.25 9.71
C ASN A 303 1.42 14.79 9.30
N VAL A 304 1.44 14.52 7.99
CA VAL A 304 1.58 13.16 7.46
C VAL A 304 2.75 13.07 6.49
N TRP A 305 3.49 11.98 6.60
CA TRP A 305 4.42 11.55 5.57
C TRP A 305 3.74 10.58 4.63
N SER A 306 3.81 10.90 3.35
CA SER A 306 3.34 10.08 2.24
C SER A 306 4.54 9.50 1.53
N SER A 307 4.48 8.22 1.16
CA SER A 307 5.43 7.58 0.23
C SER A 307 5.29 8.09 -1.19
N PHE A 308 4.16 8.70 -1.53
CA PHE A 308 3.89 9.29 -2.83
C PHE A 308 4.43 10.72 -2.84
N SER A 309 5.19 11.05 -3.87
CA SER A 309 5.79 12.37 -4.11
C SER A 309 4.76 13.46 -4.46
N ASP A 310 3.48 13.10 -4.55
CA ASP A 310 2.36 14.03 -4.71
C ASP A 310 1.09 13.46 -4.06
N THR A 311 0.05 14.27 -3.95
CA THR A 311 -1.23 13.94 -3.30
C THR A 311 -2.38 13.73 -4.29
N GLN A 312 -2.19 14.11 -5.55
CA GLN A 312 -3.17 13.92 -6.62
C GLN A 312 -2.97 12.54 -7.25
N ILE A 313 -3.85 11.60 -6.94
CA ILE A 313 -3.73 10.20 -7.37
C ILE A 313 -4.94 9.79 -8.22
N ALA A 314 -4.69 9.12 -9.33
CA ALA A 314 -5.72 8.51 -10.16
C ALA A 314 -5.61 6.98 -10.13
N LEU A 315 -6.75 6.30 -10.07
CA LEU A 315 -6.86 4.84 -10.18
C LEU A 315 -7.73 4.47 -11.38
N ARG A 316 -7.30 3.48 -12.15
CA ARG A 316 -8.13 2.90 -13.20
C ARG A 316 -9.25 2.06 -12.58
N ILE A 317 -10.49 2.29 -13.01
CA ILE A 317 -11.70 1.60 -12.54
C ILE A 317 -12.44 0.87 -13.66
N GLU A 318 -12.13 1.18 -14.92
CA GLU A 318 -12.61 0.51 -16.14
C GLU A 318 -11.51 0.60 -17.22
#